data_AF-A0A498C286-F1
#
_entry.id   AF-A0A498C286-F1
#
_cell.length_a   1.000
_cell.length_b   1.000
_cell.length_c   1.000
_cell.angle_alpha   90.00
_cell.angle_beta   90.00
_cell.angle_gamma   90.00
#
_symmetry.space_group_name_H-M   'P 1'
#
loop_
_entity.id
_entity.type
_entity.pdbx_description
1 polymer ?
#
loop_
_entity_poly.entity_id
_entity_poly.type
_entity_poly.pdbx_seq_one_letter_code
_entity_poly.pdbx_strand_id
1 'polypeptide(L)' 'MTDERGRQRIERMPGRRRARLTPAPGTDAEPAAEPDADSATSAQKDAGPNDDRMRREVPPHY' A
#
# COMPACT_ATOMS: atom_id res chain seq x y z
N MET A 1 -4.52 24.54 -17.18
CA MET A 1 -5.28 24.43 -15.91
C MET A 1 -5.40 22.95 -15.60
N THR A 2 -4.64 22.46 -14.62
CA THR A 2 -4.71 21.06 -14.21
C THR A 2 -6.06 20.75 -13.60
N ASP A 3 -6.73 19.70 -14.08
CA ASP A 3 -8.05 19.30 -13.62
C ASP A 3 -8.01 18.89 -12.12
N GLU A 4 -8.54 19.75 -11.27
CA GLU A 4 -8.62 19.56 -9.81
C GLU A 4 -9.73 18.59 -9.41
N ARG A 5 -10.69 18.32 -10.31
CA ARG A 5 -11.87 17.49 -10.02
C ARG A 5 -11.56 15.99 -9.95
N GLY A 6 -10.44 15.54 -10.53
CA GLY A 6 -10.04 14.13 -10.57
C GLY A 6 -8.94 13.73 -9.57
N ARG A 7 -8.48 14.65 -8.71
CA ARG A 7 -7.34 14.41 -7.82
C ARG A 7 -7.79 14.01 -6.42
N GLN A 8 -7.05 13.09 -5.81
CA GLN A 8 -7.21 12.76 -4.39
C GLN A 8 -6.86 13.99 -3.53
N ARG A 9 -7.73 14.33 -2.57
CA ARG A 9 -7.56 15.49 -1.71
C ARG A 9 -6.61 15.18 -0.55
N ILE A 10 -5.82 16.19 -0.19
CA ILE A 10 -4.87 16.13 0.93
C ILE A 10 -5.40 17.01 2.07
N GLU A 11 -5.46 16.46 3.28
CA GLU A 11 -5.90 17.15 4.50
C GLU A 11 -4.72 17.45 5.42
N ARG A 12 -4.49 18.74 5.70
CA ARG A 12 -3.47 19.17 6.66
C ARG A 12 -3.97 18.95 8.08
N MET A 13 -3.23 18.16 8.86
CA MET A 13 -3.55 17.88 10.26
C MET A 13 -2.82 18.87 11.19
N PRO A 14 -3.54 19.58 12.09
CA PRO A 14 -2.91 20.47 13.05
C PRO A 14 -1.97 19.67 13.97
N GLY A 15 -0.79 20.24 14.26
CA GLY A 15 0.21 19.61 15.13
C GLY A 15 0.95 18.41 14.52
N ARG A 16 0.64 17.99 13.28
CA ARG A 16 1.36 16.91 12.59
C ARG A 16 2.14 17.45 11.39
N ARG A 17 3.35 16.93 11.21
CA ARG A 17 4.18 17.24 10.02
C ARG A 17 3.63 16.62 8.74
N ARG A 18 3.00 15.45 8.84
CA ARG A 18 2.45 14.71 7.71
C ARG A 18 0.97 15.04 7.52
N ALA A 19 0.57 15.22 6.27
CA ALA A 19 -0.84 15.36 5.89
C ALA A 19 -1.50 13.98 5.75
N ARG A 20 -2.83 13.95 5.84
CA ARG A 20 -3.65 12.77 5.57
C ARG A 20 -4.14 12.79 4.13
N LEU A 21 -4.21 11.62 3.50
CA LEU A 21 -4.85 11.43 2.20
C LEU A 21 -6.32 11.03 2.42
N THR A 22 -7.21 11.68 1.67
CA THR A 22 -8.61 11.23 1.53
C THR A 22 -8.68 10.01 0.60
N PRO A 23 -9.77 9.24 0.57
CA PRO A 23 -9.94 8.18 -0.44
C PRO A 23 -9.77 8.73 -1.85
N ALA A 24 -9.20 7.91 -2.75
CA ALA A 24 -9.12 8.32 -4.15
C ALA A 24 -10.55 8.41 -4.72
N PRO A 25 -10.79 9.28 -5.70
CA PRO A 25 -12.11 9.37 -6.33
C PRO A 25 -12.58 8.00 -6.84
N GLY A 26 -13.78 7.59 -6.46
CA GLY A 26 -14.36 6.28 -6.83
C GLY A 26 -13.86 5.09 -5.99
N THR A 27 -13.14 5.33 -4.89
CA THR A 27 -12.69 4.28 -3.96
C THR A 27 -13.27 4.47 -2.57
N ASP A 28 -13.42 3.36 -1.84
CA ASP A 28 -13.83 3.36 -0.44
C ASP A 28 -12.60 3.40 0.51
N ALA A 29 -12.78 3.96 1.70
CA ALA A 29 -11.71 4.07 2.70
C ALA A 29 -11.65 2.85 3.63
N GLU A 30 -12.74 2.10 3.70
CA GLU A 30 -12.87 0.93 4.55
C GLU A 30 -11.92 -0.17 4.08
N PRO A 31 -11.27 -0.87 5.00
CA PRO A 31 -10.52 -2.06 4.64
C PRO A 31 -11.48 -3.08 4.02
N ALA A 32 -11.03 -3.76 2.96
CA ALA A 32 -11.71 -4.95 2.50
C ALA A 32 -11.74 -5.98 3.64
N ALA A 33 -12.82 -6.78 3.69
CA ALA A 33 -12.86 -7.90 4.61
C ALA A 33 -11.62 -8.79 4.42
N GLU A 34 -11.00 -9.19 5.53
CA GLU A 34 -9.89 -10.13 5.47
C GLU A 34 -10.38 -11.40 4.77
N PRO A 35 -9.71 -11.86 3.70
CA PRO A 35 -10.06 -13.13 3.09
C PRO A 35 -9.83 -14.26 4.10
N ASP A 36 -10.66 -15.31 4.03
CA ASP A 36 -10.43 -16.53 4.81
C ASP A 36 -8.98 -17.00 4.59
N ALA A 37 -8.26 -17.26 5.68
CA ALA A 37 -6.85 -17.66 5.63
C ALA A 37 -6.62 -18.90 4.75
N ASP A 38 -7.63 -19.78 4.66
CA ASP A 38 -7.63 -20.98 3.81
C ASP A 38 -7.82 -20.69 2.32
N SER A 39 -8.29 -19.49 1.96
CA SER A 39 -8.46 -19.01 0.57
C SER A 39 -7.23 -18.26 0.04
N ALA A 40 -6.21 -18.04 0.89
CA ALA A 40 -4.97 -17.38 0.50
C ALA A 40 -4.14 -18.28 -0.42
N THR A 41 -4.49 -18.31 -1.71
CA THR A 41 -3.61 -18.85 -2.74
C THR A 41 -2.36 -17.97 -2.73
N SER A 42 -1.19 -18.56 -2.47
CA SER A 42 0.08 -17.84 -2.54
C SER A 42 0.31 -17.41 -3.98
N ALA A 43 -0.21 -16.24 -4.36
CA ALA A 43 0.11 -15.63 -5.63
C ALA A 43 1.62 -15.39 -5.62
N GLN A 44 2.36 -16.16 -6.42
CA GLN A 44 3.76 -15.88 -6.70
C GLN A 44 3.79 -14.50 -7.36
N LYS A 45 4.00 -13.47 -6.54
CA LYS A 45 4.26 -12.12 -7.04
C LYS A 45 5.56 -12.18 -7.80
N ASP A 46 5.58 -11.66 -9.02
CA ASP A 46 6.81 -11.43 -9.77
C ASP A 46 7.75 -10.60 -8.89
N ALA A 47 8.82 -11.24 -8.44
CA ALA A 47 9.73 -10.67 -7.46
C ALA A 47 10.53 -9.55 -8.12
N GLY A 48 10.53 -8.38 -7.48
CA GLY A 48 11.31 -7.26 -7.98
C GLY A 48 12.82 -7.47 -7.73
N PRO A 49 13.71 -6.66 -8.37
CA PRO A 49 15.15 -6.74 -8.12
C PRO A 49 15.54 -6.60 -6.63
N ASN A 50 14.71 -5.93 -5.83
CA ASN A 50 14.93 -5.83 -4.38
C ASN A 50 14.66 -7.17 -3.67
N ASP A 51 13.57 -7.86 -4.05
CA ASP A 51 13.17 -9.13 -3.45
C ASP A 51 14.20 -10.22 -3.76
N ASP A 52 14.75 -10.21 -4.97
CA ASP A 52 15.82 -11.12 -5.37
C ASP A 52 17.10 -10.93 -4.56
N ARG A 53 17.49 -9.68 -4.27
CA ARG A 53 18.63 -9.40 -3.39
C ARG A 53 18.36 -9.87 -1.97
N MET A 54 17.20 -9.53 -1.42
CA MET A 54 16.82 -9.93 -0.06
C MET A 54 16.82 -11.46 0.14
N ARG A 55 16.40 -12.23 -0.86
CA ARG A 55 16.45 -13.70 -0.82
C ARG A 55 17.87 -14.28 -0.88
N ARG A 56 18.81 -13.58 -1.51
CA ARG A 56 20.22 -14.00 -1.59
C ARG A 56 21.02 -13.62 -0.35
N GLU A 57 20.64 -12.53 0.28
CA GLU A 57 21.36 -11.93 1.41
C GLU A 57 20.76 -12.30 2.78
N VAL A 58 19.97 -13.38 2.86
CA VAL A 58 19.37 -13.84 4.13
C VAL A 58 20.48 -14.24 5.12
N PRO A 59 20.58 -13.59 6.30
CA PRO A 59 21.60 -13.93 7.27
C PRO A 59 21.42 -15.36 7.81
N PRO A 60 22.52 -16.06 8.13
CA PRO A 60 22.44 -17.36 8.80
C PRO A 60 21.73 -17.23 10.14
N HIS A 61 20.86 -18.19 10.44
CA HIS A 61 20.27 -18.33 11.77
C HIS A 61 21.31 -18.96 12.71
N TYR A 62 21.55 -18.32 13.87
CA TYR A 62 22.40 -18.81 14.94
C TYR A 62 21.56 -19.08 16.20
#